data_AF-A0AAD3QVE3-F1
#
_entry.id   AF-A0AAD3QVE3-F1
#
_cell.length_a   1.000
_cell.length_b   1.000
_cell.length_c   1.000
_cell.angle_alpha   90.00
_cell.angle_beta   90.00
_cell.angle_gamma   90.00
#
_symmetry.space_group_name_H-M   'P 1'
#
loop_
_entity.id
_entity.type
_entity.pdbx_description
1 polymer ?
#
loop_
_entity_poly.entity_id
_entity_poly.type
_entity_poly.pdbx_seq_one_letter_code
_entity_poly.pdbx_strand_id
1 'polypeptide(L)'
;ISSMEKNLKSMEEENKQIEERNEALFLELSGLSQALIRSLANIRLPTMQEPLSEQNFDSYVETLTHMFTNKDCYQNPENRALLESINQAVKGIEV
;
A
#
# COMPACT_ATOMS: atom_id res chain seq x y z
N ILE A 1 -42.21 18.81 11.92
CA ILE A 1 -41.08 17.88 11.68
C ILE A 1 -41.06 16.89 12.84
N SER A 2 -41.42 15.64 12.58
CA SER A 2 -41.51 14.57 13.59
C SER A 2 -40.12 14.09 14.02
N SER A 3 -40.00 13.42 15.17
CA SER A 3 -38.72 12.88 15.65
C SER A 3 -38.10 11.88 14.67
N MET A 4 -38.92 11.14 13.91
CA MET A 4 -38.42 10.20 12.89
C MET A 4 -37.82 10.93 11.69
N GLU A 5 -38.41 12.04 11.23
CA GLU A 5 -37.86 12.85 10.13
C GLU A 5 -36.52 13.47 10.50
N LYS A 6 -36.35 13.89 11.77
CA LYS A 6 -35.06 14.40 12.27
C LYS A 6 -34.00 13.30 12.33
N ASN A 7 -34.35 12.11 12.81
CA ASN A 7 -33.42 10.99 12.90
C ASN A 7 -32.98 10.50 11.51
N LEU A 8 -33.92 10.40 10.57
CA LEU A 8 -33.61 10.01 9.19
C LEU A 8 -32.64 11.01 8.55
N LYS A 9 -32.92 12.31 8.70
CA LYS A 9 -32.05 13.37 8.18
C LYS A 9 -30.64 13.35 8.80
N SER A 10 -30.53 13.04 10.10
CA SER A 10 -29.23 12.89 10.78
C SER A 10 -28.45 11.69 10.23
N MET A 11 -29.13 10.57 10.00
CA MET A 11 -28.53 9.34 9.47
C MET A 11 -28.05 9.53 8.01
N GLU A 12 -28.80 10.27 7.20
CA GLU A 12 -28.41 10.65 5.84
C GLU A 12 -27.13 11.50 5.84
N GLU A 13 -27.03 12.48 6.73
CA GLU A 13 -25.85 13.33 6.87
C GLU A 13 -24.63 12.53 7.36
N GLU A 14 -24.81 11.62 8.32
CA GLU A 14 -23.74 10.73 8.80
C GLU A 14 -23.25 9.79 7.69
N ASN A 15 -24.14 9.19 6.90
CA ASN A 15 -23.76 8.37 5.77
C ASN A 15 -22.96 9.16 4.73
N LYS A 16 -23.38 10.40 4.44
CA LYS A 16 -22.65 11.27 3.51
C LYS A 16 -21.23 11.57 4.02
N GLN A 17 -21.07 11.87 5.31
CA GLN A 17 -19.74 12.09 5.89
C GLN A 17 -18.88 10.82 5.87
N ILE A 18 -19.49 9.64 6.01
CA ILE A 18 -18.77 8.36 5.87
C ILE A 18 -18.32 8.15 4.42
N GLU A 19 -19.18 8.44 3.44
CA GLU A 19 -18.84 8.37 2.01
C GLU A 19 -17.68 9.32 1.66
N GLU A 20 -17.73 10.57 2.12
CA GLU A 20 -16.65 11.55 1.91
C GLU A 20 -15.32 11.08 2.54
N ARG A 21 -15.37 10.49 3.75
CA ARG A 21 -14.18 9.92 4.39
C ARG A 21 -13.64 8.70 3.63
N ASN A 22 -14.51 7.84 3.13
CA ASN A 22 -14.10 6.67 2.35
C ASN A 22 -13.41 7.10 1.05
N GLU A 23 -13.91 8.14 0.38
CA GLU A 23 -13.27 8.70 -0.82
C GLU A 23 -11.89 9.27 -0.51
N ALA A 24 -11.75 10.04 0.58
CA ALA A 24 -10.46 10.58 1.02
C ALA A 24 -9.44 9.46 1.31
N LEU A 25 -9.85 8.41 2.04
CA LEU A 25 -9.00 7.25 2.33
C LEU A 25 -8.57 6.52 1.05
N PHE A 26 -9.46 6.41 0.06
CA PHE A 26 -9.14 5.78 -1.21
C PHE A 26 -8.09 6.59 -1.99
N LEU A 27 -8.18 7.92 -1.96
CA LEU A 27 -7.19 8.81 -2.57
C LEU A 27 -5.83 8.69 -1.89
N GLU A 28 -5.80 8.67 -0.56
CA GLU A 28 -4.56 8.47 0.21
C GLU A 28 -3.92 7.12 -0.09
N LEU A 29 -4.72 6.05 -0.12
CA LEU A 29 -4.24 4.70 -0.43
C LEU A 29 -3.65 4.63 -1.85
N SER A 30 -4.30 5.27 -2.82
CA SER A 30 -3.82 5.35 -4.20
C SER A 30 -2.54 6.19 -4.31
N GLY A 31 -2.45 7.28 -3.55
CA GLY A 31 -1.23 8.08 -3.47
C GLY A 31 -0.06 7.29 -2.89
N LEU A 32 -0.29 6.55 -1.81
CA LEU A 32 0.70 5.70 -1.18
C LEU A 32 1.15 4.55 -2.09
N SER A 33 0.22 3.87 -2.77
CA SER A 33 0.59 2.80 -3.71
C SER A 33 1.46 3.34 -4.85
N GLN A 34 1.13 4.50 -5.40
CA GLN A 34 1.94 5.13 -6.43
C GLN A 34 3.32 5.56 -5.92
N ALA A 35 3.42 6.09 -4.70
CA ALA A 35 4.70 6.44 -4.08
C ALA A 35 5.59 5.19 -3.85
N LEU A 36 4.99 4.08 -3.42
CA LEU A 36 5.66 2.78 -3.29
C LEU A 36 6.16 2.26 -4.63
N ILE A 37 5.33 2.27 -5.67
CA ILE A 37 5.72 1.85 -7.02
C ILE A 37 6.92 2.66 -7.51
N ARG A 38 6.88 4.00 -7.39
CA ARG A 38 7.98 4.87 -7.83
C ARG A 38 9.27 4.61 -7.06
N SER A 39 9.18 4.44 -5.75
CA SER A 39 10.35 4.22 -4.89
C SER A 39 10.99 2.85 -5.14
N LEU A 40 10.19 1.85 -5.46
CA LEU A 40 10.62 0.48 -5.68
C LEU A 40 10.86 0.13 -7.15
N ALA A 41 10.53 1.01 -8.10
CA ALA A 41 10.67 0.78 -9.54
C ALA A 41 12.07 0.35 -10.00
N ASN A 42 13.10 0.80 -9.29
CA ASN A 42 14.49 0.48 -9.59
C ASN A 42 15.00 -0.79 -8.88
N ILE A 43 14.18 -1.40 -8.04
CA ILE A 43 14.52 -2.60 -7.27
C ILE A 43 13.83 -3.80 -7.88
N ARG A 44 14.61 -4.83 -8.24
CA ARG A 44 14.10 -6.07 -8.84
C ARG A 44 14.17 -7.21 -7.85
N LEU A 45 13.08 -7.97 -7.76
CA LEU A 45 13.05 -9.18 -6.93
C LEU A 45 13.64 -10.36 -7.73
N PRO A 46 14.34 -11.31 -7.09
CA PRO A 46 14.96 -12.43 -7.80
C PRO A 46 13.96 -13.29 -8.59
N THR A 47 12.73 -13.38 -8.10
CA THR A 47 11.62 -14.13 -8.73
C THR A 47 10.84 -13.31 -9.76
N MET A 48 11.01 -11.99 -9.79
CA MET A 48 10.33 -11.09 -10.73
C MET A 48 11.36 -10.34 -11.57
N GLN A 49 11.60 -10.84 -12.78
CA GLN A 49 12.50 -10.19 -13.74
C GLN A 49 11.89 -8.95 -14.39
N GLU A 50 10.57 -8.79 -14.29
CA GLU A 50 9.84 -7.66 -14.83
C GLU A 50 9.96 -6.43 -13.92
N PRO A 51 10.05 -5.21 -14.49
CA PRO A 51 10.06 -3.97 -13.71
C PRO A 51 8.73 -3.78 -12.98
N LEU A 52 8.79 -3.19 -11.77
CA LEU A 52 7.59 -2.91 -10.99
C LEU A 52 6.69 -1.92 -11.74
N SER A 53 5.40 -2.25 -11.80
CA SER A 53 4.33 -1.48 -12.42
C SER A 53 3.04 -1.66 -11.62
N GLU A 54 2.03 -0.82 -11.88
CA GLU A 54 0.73 -0.96 -11.20
C GLU A 54 0.09 -2.34 -11.40
N GLN A 55 0.33 -2.99 -12.54
CA GLN A 55 -0.26 -4.30 -12.86
C GLN A 55 0.38 -5.46 -12.09
N ASN A 56 1.63 -5.32 -11.65
CA ASN A 56 2.37 -6.37 -10.94
C ASN A 56 2.68 -6.01 -9.49
N PHE A 57 2.17 -4.86 -9.01
CA PHE A 57 2.41 -4.37 -7.66
C PHE A 57 1.94 -5.34 -6.59
N ASP A 58 0.73 -5.90 -6.73
CA ASP A 58 0.19 -6.86 -5.76
C ASP A 58 1.08 -8.11 -5.63
N SER A 59 1.53 -8.66 -6.77
CA SER A 59 2.42 -9.83 -6.79
C SER A 59 3.81 -9.48 -6.25
N TYR A 60 4.30 -8.27 -6.51
CA TYR A 60 5.56 -7.76 -5.94
C TYR A 60 5.46 -7.67 -4.42
N VAL A 61 4.38 -7.10 -3.88
CA VAL A 61 4.15 -6.99 -2.42
C VAL A 61 4.04 -8.37 -1.80
N GLU A 62 3.28 -9.30 -2.39
CA GLU A 62 3.15 -10.67 -1.89
C GLU A 62 4.50 -11.39 -1.84
N THR A 63 5.29 -11.29 -2.92
CA THR A 63 6.63 -11.87 -2.98
C THR A 63 7.55 -11.24 -1.93
N LEU A 64 7.48 -9.91 -1.78
CA LEU A 64 8.25 -9.18 -0.79
C LEU A 64 7.88 -9.62 0.63
N THR A 65 6.59 -9.71 0.94
CA THR A 65 6.09 -10.23 2.22
C THR A 65 6.62 -11.64 2.47
N HIS A 66 6.55 -12.53 1.47
CA HIS A 66 7.08 -13.88 1.59
C HIS A 66 8.59 -13.90 1.89
N MET A 67 9.38 -13.04 1.24
CA MET A 67 10.81 -12.91 1.53
C MET A 67 11.10 -12.35 2.93
N PHE A 68 10.29 -11.43 3.43
CA PHE A 68 10.41 -10.91 4.79
C PHE A 68 9.99 -11.94 5.86
N THR A 69 8.98 -12.75 5.57
CA THR A 69 8.51 -13.81 6.48
C THR A 69 9.46 -15.01 6.49
N ASN A 70 10.07 -15.35 5.36
CA ASN A 70 10.99 -16.47 5.26
C ASN A 70 12.38 -16.08 5.79
N LYS A 71 12.70 -16.51 7.02
CA LYS A 71 13.99 -16.19 7.69
C LYS A 71 15.21 -16.72 6.92
N ASP A 72 15.05 -17.69 6.04
CA ASP A 72 16.12 -18.19 5.18
C ASP A 72 16.57 -17.14 4.13
N CYS A 73 15.72 -16.17 3.77
CA CYS A 73 16.13 -15.07 2.89
C CYS A 73 17.19 -14.16 3.52
N TYR A 74 17.29 -14.10 4.85
CA TYR A 74 18.36 -13.35 5.51
C TYR A 74 19.70 -14.10 5.54
N GLN A 75 19.72 -15.40 5.22
CA GLN A 75 20.95 -16.18 5.15
C GLN A 75 21.73 -15.93 3.87
N ASN A 76 21.06 -15.56 2.78
CA ASN A 76 21.74 -15.16 1.55
C ASN A 76 22.17 -13.68 1.65
N PRO A 77 23.47 -13.36 1.56
CA PRO A 77 23.97 -11.99 1.61
C PRO A 77 23.38 -11.08 0.51
N GLU A 78 23.07 -11.63 -0.67
CA GLU A 78 22.44 -10.86 -1.76
C GLU A 78 21.00 -10.47 -1.42
N ASN A 79 20.21 -11.41 -0.89
CA ASN A 79 18.85 -11.14 -0.45
C ASN A 79 18.83 -10.16 0.73
N ARG A 80 19.80 -10.24 1.64
CA ARG A 80 19.94 -9.28 2.74
C ARG A 80 20.21 -7.86 2.24
N ALA A 81 21.15 -7.69 1.30
CA ALA A 81 21.45 -6.40 0.68
C ALA A 81 20.24 -5.84 -0.10
N LEU A 82 19.49 -6.71 -0.77
CA LEU A 82 18.23 -6.35 -1.44
C LEU A 82 17.18 -5.85 -0.43
N LEU A 83 16.92 -6.60 0.64
CA LEU A 83 15.94 -6.22 1.66
C LEU A 83 16.32 -4.91 2.36
N GLU A 84 17.62 -4.66 2.57
CA GLU A 84 18.11 -3.39 3.08
C GLU A 84 17.88 -2.24 2.10
N SER A 85 18.15 -2.46 0.81
CA SER A 85 17.90 -1.47 -0.25
C SER A 85 16.41 -1.12 -0.35
N ILE A 86 15.53 -2.12 -0.24
CA ILE A 86 14.07 -1.94 -0.19
C ILE A 86 13.67 -1.13 1.04
N ASN A 87 14.21 -1.47 2.21
CA ASN A 87 13.91 -0.75 3.46
C ASN A 87 14.34 0.72 3.37
N GLN A 88 15.50 1.01 2.77
CA GLN A 88 15.92 2.40 2.52
C GLN A 88 15.02 3.13 1.52
N ALA A 89 14.61 2.47 0.43
CA ALA A 89 13.71 3.07 -0.56
C ALA A 89 12.32 3.40 0.03
N VAL A 90 11.80 2.54 0.91
CA VAL A 90 10.50 2.76 1.57
C VAL A 90 10.58 3.80 2.69
N LYS A 91 11.74 3.92 3.39
CA LYS A 91 11.93 4.95 4.42
C LYS A 91 11.82 6.38 3.90
N GLY A 92 12.02 6.60 2.61
CA GLY A 92 11.87 7.92 1.97
C GLY A 92 10.44 8.28 1.58
N ILE A 93 9.48 7.38 1.79
CA ILE A 93 8.07 7.62 1.48
C ILE A 93 7.46 8.35 2.67
N GLU A 94 7.33 9.68 2.54
CA GLU A 94 6.49 10.47 3.43
C GLU A 94 5.02 10.30 3.00
N VAL A 95 4.16 9.97 3.96
CA VAL A 95 2.69 9.88 3.84
C VAL A 95 2.08 11.07 4.53
#